data_AF-A0A2D7DZL5-F1
#
_entry.id   AF-A0A2D7DZL5-F1
#
_cell.length_a   1.000
_cell.length_b   1.000
_cell.length_c   1.000
_cell.angle_alpha   90.00
_cell.angle_beta   90.00
_cell.angle_gamma   90.00
#
_symmetry.space_group_name_H-M   'P 1'
#
loop_
_entity.id
_entity.type
_entity.pdbx_description
1 polymer ?
#
loop_
_entity_poly.entity_id
_entity_poly.type
_entity_poly.pdbx_seq_one_letter_code
_entity_poly.pdbx_strand_id
1 'polypeptide(L)'
;MKDYFKQIKQIKTLAQVLSESVNNQIRNKKVKSATTLKKFQMNLFKNIFKNKFSVEDQRFVLNNLKKISREELFSNINLEFFKKIFFSELNHKFLFLNDIGLLEKMIPEFSKIDTLPQFDRFHSLSVGQHTLKALSTLKNLQEKQDESYKFANQVLKKVKNKNSLFYAVLLHDIGKGLGGEHNLKGAKKAKKIVLNLNENTDTAKETTWLIENHMLLSEFAFKKDIEDDSVIKKICENINTIDRLNNLYLLTVSDISAVDHGIWNDWKARLLKALYTKIQSEVLKPEENKSLNSKITKIKETVLLSSKKINKTQIESFSKITYPNYWLLQSHDSIKFQIENFFLGKKEKLRFDYVIKKISRQNFLEVTIVTNDRSSLFLDFISVFLSENLSVHEARIFTFEDGTVIDRFVVSSNVDFKFVKNGSKGKISSIDKKLIELKKNKLVKILQSKTAQKKRLLERTEVKFDNSSSATYTVLEVTTNDRPALLYDISRILLNKRLVISMAKISTNGDFVEDSFHLRNEFGMKIDNKKIMLELQKEIIRTLKEGLNNVS
;
A
#
# COMPACT_ATOMS: atom_id res chain seq x y z
N MET A 1 -23.22 14.95 -0.92
CA MET A 1 -22.48 13.70 -0.60
C MET A 1 -22.63 13.25 0.85
N LYS A 2 -22.33 14.08 1.86
CA LYS A 2 -22.53 13.69 3.28
C LYS A 2 -23.99 13.29 3.58
N ASP A 3 -24.96 14.09 3.12
CA ASP A 3 -26.39 13.78 3.29
C ASP A 3 -26.82 12.51 2.54
N TYR A 4 -26.20 12.22 1.39
CA TYR A 4 -26.42 10.99 0.65
C TYR A 4 -26.02 9.75 1.45
N PHE A 5 -24.80 9.72 2.03
CA PHE A 5 -24.37 8.61 2.88
C PHE A 5 -25.25 8.45 4.13
N LYS A 6 -25.67 9.57 4.73
CA LYS A 6 -26.59 9.56 5.87
C LYS A 6 -27.96 8.97 5.50
N GLN A 7 -28.53 9.39 4.38
CA GLN A 7 -29.82 8.88 3.89
C GLN A 7 -29.73 7.39 3.56
N ILE A 8 -28.66 6.93 2.88
CA ILE A 8 -28.46 5.50 2.57
C ILE A 8 -28.41 4.66 3.83
N LYS A 9 -27.66 5.09 4.86
CA LYS A 9 -27.58 4.39 6.13
C LYS A 9 -28.96 4.27 6.78
N GLN A 10 -29.72 5.36 6.84
CA GLN A 10 -31.06 5.39 7.40
C GLN A 10 -32.03 4.46 6.64
N ILE A 11 -32.02 4.52 5.30
CA ILE A 11 -32.86 3.68 4.45
C ILE A 11 -32.51 2.20 4.65
N LYS A 12 -31.23 1.84 4.67
CA LYS A 12 -30.76 0.46 4.93
C LYS A 12 -31.30 -0.06 6.26
N THR A 13 -31.12 0.69 7.35
CA THR A 13 -31.56 0.29 8.68
C THR A 13 -33.09 0.15 8.74
N LEU A 14 -33.84 1.11 8.18
CA LEU A 14 -35.30 1.06 8.15
C LEU A 14 -35.83 -0.11 7.31
N ALA A 15 -35.25 -0.36 6.14
CA ALA A 15 -35.62 -1.46 5.26
C ALA A 15 -35.39 -2.82 5.94
N GLN A 16 -34.27 -2.98 6.66
CA GLN A 16 -34.00 -4.20 7.42
C GLN A 16 -35.02 -4.42 8.54
N VAL A 17 -35.32 -3.38 9.33
CA VAL A 17 -36.33 -3.43 10.39
C VAL A 17 -37.71 -3.77 9.85
N LEU A 18 -38.09 -3.22 8.68
CA LEU A 18 -39.37 -3.53 8.03
C LEU A 18 -39.39 -4.98 7.54
N SER A 19 -38.34 -5.43 6.86
CA SER A 19 -38.22 -6.80 6.36
C SER A 19 -38.32 -7.85 7.47
N GLU A 20 -37.60 -7.65 8.58
CA GLU A 20 -37.64 -8.55 9.73
C GLU A 20 -39.01 -8.51 10.46
N SER A 21 -39.63 -7.34 10.55
CA SER A 21 -40.98 -7.18 11.11
C SER A 21 -42.04 -7.93 10.28
N VAL A 22 -41.99 -7.83 8.95
CA VAL A 22 -42.89 -8.54 8.04
C VAL A 22 -42.68 -10.06 8.16
N ASN A 23 -41.42 -10.51 8.18
CA ASN A 23 -41.10 -11.93 8.38
C ASN A 23 -41.61 -12.48 9.72
N ASN A 24 -41.56 -11.69 10.81
CA ASN A 24 -42.08 -12.10 12.10
C ASN A 24 -43.61 -12.17 12.14
N GLN A 25 -44.30 -11.25 11.46
CA GLN A 25 -45.76 -11.28 11.30
C GLN A 25 -46.21 -12.50 10.48
N ILE A 26 -45.52 -12.81 9.38
CA ILE A 26 -45.79 -14.02 8.56
C ILE A 26 -45.58 -15.31 9.36
N ARG A 27 -44.63 -15.33 10.30
CA ARG A 27 -44.30 -16.51 11.13
C ARG A 27 -45.14 -16.68 12.40
N ASN A 28 -46.22 -15.90 12.60
CA ASN A 28 -47.13 -16.00 13.76
C ASN A 28 -46.44 -16.02 15.15
N LYS A 29 -45.28 -15.36 15.30
CA LYS A 29 -44.65 -15.22 16.62
C LYS A 29 -45.32 -14.06 17.37
N LYS A 30 -45.98 -14.34 18.50
CA LYS A 30 -46.52 -13.31 19.42
C LYS A 30 -45.44 -12.26 19.71
N VAL A 31 -45.75 -11.01 19.38
CA VAL A 31 -44.94 -9.83 19.68
C VAL A 31 -44.86 -9.69 21.20
N LYS A 32 -43.65 -9.76 21.77
CA LYS A 32 -43.44 -9.57 23.22
C LYS A 32 -43.52 -8.08 23.54
N SER A 33 -44.31 -7.73 24.56
CA SER A 33 -44.39 -6.36 25.06
C SER A 33 -43.05 -5.91 25.67
N ALA A 34 -42.76 -4.62 25.50
CA ALA A 34 -41.51 -3.98 25.89
C ALA A 34 -41.17 -4.27 27.36
N THR A 35 -39.98 -4.83 27.57
CA THR A 35 -39.41 -5.05 28.91
C THR A 35 -39.15 -3.72 29.61
N THR A 36 -39.20 -3.71 30.95
CA THR A 36 -38.99 -2.55 31.81
C THR A 36 -37.75 -1.73 31.38
N LEU A 37 -37.98 -0.49 30.94
CA LEU A 37 -37.02 0.41 30.27
C LEU A 37 -35.61 0.42 30.88
N LYS A 38 -35.55 0.51 32.21
CA LYS A 38 -34.30 0.65 32.98
C LYS A 38 -33.46 -0.64 32.97
N LYS A 39 -34.10 -1.81 33.06
CA LYS A 39 -33.43 -3.12 33.02
C LYS A 39 -32.96 -3.48 31.61
N PHE A 40 -33.68 -3.01 30.59
CA PHE A 40 -33.30 -3.12 29.19
C PHE A 40 -32.04 -2.32 28.87
N GLN A 41 -31.99 -1.04 29.27
CA GLN A 41 -30.83 -0.15 29.05
C GLN A 41 -29.55 -0.66 29.75
N MET A 42 -29.66 -1.22 30.96
CA MET A 42 -28.52 -1.80 31.69
C MET A 42 -27.90 -3.04 31.04
N ASN A 43 -28.62 -3.77 30.17
CA ASN A 43 -28.14 -5.00 29.55
C ASN A 43 -28.08 -4.93 28.02
N LEU A 44 -28.04 -3.72 27.47
CA LEU A 44 -28.16 -3.47 26.03
C LEU A 44 -27.15 -4.26 25.20
N PHE A 45 -25.85 -4.07 25.46
CA PHE A 45 -24.79 -4.77 24.71
C PHE A 45 -24.76 -6.26 25.02
N LYS A 46 -25.14 -6.67 26.23
CA LYS A 46 -25.26 -8.08 26.63
C LYS A 46 -26.34 -8.81 25.83
N ASN A 47 -27.48 -8.16 25.62
CA ASN A 47 -28.58 -8.70 24.83
C ASN A 47 -28.18 -8.85 23.36
N ILE A 48 -27.51 -7.86 22.78
CA ILE A 48 -26.94 -7.93 21.42
C ILE A 48 -25.91 -9.07 21.33
N PHE A 49 -25.00 -9.16 22.29
CA PHE A 49 -23.99 -10.21 22.33
C PHE A 49 -24.61 -11.61 22.41
N LYS A 50 -25.70 -11.80 23.15
CA LYS A 50 -26.37 -13.10 23.33
C LYS A 50 -27.43 -13.43 22.26
N ASN A 51 -27.58 -12.63 21.20
CA ASN A 51 -28.66 -12.74 20.22
C ASN A 51 -30.06 -12.68 20.86
N LYS A 52 -30.20 -11.96 21.98
CA LYS A 52 -31.45 -11.72 22.70
C LYS A 52 -31.91 -10.27 22.49
N PHE A 53 -31.83 -9.80 21.26
CA PHE A 53 -32.17 -8.43 20.87
C PHE A 53 -33.17 -8.51 19.72
N SER A 54 -34.42 -8.13 19.98
CA SER A 54 -35.51 -8.26 19.02
C SER A 54 -35.62 -7.04 18.08
N VAL A 55 -36.49 -7.14 17.08
CA VAL A 55 -36.80 -6.02 16.17
C VAL A 55 -37.46 -4.87 16.93
N GLU A 56 -38.28 -5.18 17.93
CA GLU A 56 -38.91 -4.19 18.82
C GLU A 56 -37.85 -3.47 19.66
N ASP A 57 -36.88 -4.21 20.21
CA ASP A 57 -35.73 -3.66 20.93
C ASP A 57 -34.91 -2.71 20.02
N GLN A 58 -34.70 -3.10 18.76
CA GLN A 58 -34.03 -2.27 17.76
C GLN A 58 -34.79 -0.98 17.47
N ARG A 59 -36.10 -1.06 17.20
CA ARG A 59 -36.96 0.11 17.00
C ARG A 59 -36.95 1.02 18.23
N PHE A 60 -37.01 0.44 19.41
CA PHE A 60 -36.98 1.18 20.66
C PHE A 60 -35.68 1.98 20.80
N VAL A 61 -34.52 1.37 20.54
CA VAL A 61 -33.22 2.06 20.56
C VAL A 61 -33.18 3.18 19.52
N LEU A 62 -33.60 2.93 18.28
CA LEU A 62 -33.62 3.95 17.22
C LEU A 62 -34.46 5.17 17.61
N ASN A 63 -35.65 4.95 18.17
CA ASN A 63 -36.56 6.02 18.58
C ASN A 63 -36.10 6.77 19.84
N ASN A 64 -35.29 6.13 20.70
CA ASN A 64 -34.89 6.67 22.00
C ASN A 64 -33.38 6.91 22.15
N LEU A 65 -32.59 6.84 21.06
CA LEU A 65 -31.13 6.97 21.09
C LEU A 65 -30.63 8.25 21.80
N LYS A 66 -31.39 9.35 21.67
CA LYS A 66 -31.08 10.61 22.36
C LYS A 66 -31.25 10.51 23.89
N LYS A 67 -32.23 9.73 24.36
CA LYS A 67 -32.59 9.57 25.78
C LYS A 67 -31.69 8.59 26.53
N ILE A 68 -30.94 7.74 25.82
CA ILE A 68 -29.96 6.84 26.46
C ILE A 68 -28.83 7.71 27.03
N SER A 69 -28.63 7.62 28.34
CA SER A 69 -27.64 8.43 29.05
C SER A 69 -26.22 7.90 28.84
N ARG A 70 -25.23 8.78 29.01
CA ARG A 70 -23.82 8.37 28.92
C ARG A 70 -23.45 7.44 30.07
N GLU A 71 -23.92 7.71 31.28
CA GLU A 71 -23.65 6.88 32.47
C GLU A 71 -24.13 5.43 32.27
N GLU A 72 -25.32 5.23 31.67
CA GLU A 72 -25.85 3.90 31.38
C GLU A 72 -24.97 3.14 30.37
N LEU A 73 -24.57 3.81 29.29
CA LEU A 73 -23.72 3.22 28.24
C LEU A 73 -22.33 2.87 28.75
N PHE A 74 -21.78 3.67 29.66
CA PHE A 74 -20.46 3.49 30.25
C PHE A 74 -20.48 2.71 31.57
N SER A 75 -21.61 2.09 31.93
CA SER A 75 -21.66 1.15 33.04
C SER A 75 -20.71 -0.05 32.79
N ASN A 76 -20.14 -0.62 33.86
CA ASN A 76 -19.17 -1.72 33.76
C ASN A 76 -19.66 -2.87 32.89
N ILE A 77 -20.93 -3.25 33.01
CA ILE A 77 -21.54 -4.33 32.23
C ILE A 77 -21.63 -3.98 30.74
N ASN A 78 -22.03 -2.76 30.39
CA ASN A 78 -22.17 -2.35 29.00
C ASN A 78 -20.80 -2.19 28.33
N LEU A 79 -19.80 -1.63 29.03
CA LEU A 79 -18.43 -1.57 28.54
C LEU A 79 -17.82 -2.96 28.32
N GLU A 80 -18.01 -3.88 29.26
CA GLU A 80 -17.53 -5.26 29.14
C GLU A 80 -18.11 -5.94 27.88
N PHE A 81 -19.42 -5.86 27.69
CA PHE A 81 -20.06 -6.49 26.53
C PHE A 81 -19.79 -5.75 25.22
N PHE A 82 -19.65 -4.42 25.23
CA PHE A 82 -19.15 -3.65 24.08
C PHE A 82 -17.77 -4.16 23.66
N LYS A 83 -16.84 -4.29 24.61
CA LYS A 83 -15.49 -4.82 24.35
C LYS A 83 -15.51 -6.26 23.84
N LYS A 84 -16.36 -7.12 24.41
CA LYS A 84 -16.54 -8.50 23.90
C LYS A 84 -17.03 -8.53 22.45
N ILE A 85 -17.95 -7.65 22.06
CA ILE A 85 -18.37 -7.52 20.66
C ILE A 85 -17.24 -6.95 19.80
N PHE A 86 -16.54 -5.93 20.31
CA PHE A 86 -15.50 -5.23 19.57
C PHE A 86 -14.28 -6.12 19.27
N PHE A 87 -13.77 -6.86 20.26
CA PHE A 87 -12.57 -7.70 20.11
C PHE A 87 -12.84 -9.11 19.56
N SER A 88 -14.10 -9.53 19.43
CA SER A 88 -14.45 -10.83 18.85
C SER A 88 -14.55 -10.80 17.33
N GLU A 89 -14.55 -12.00 16.74
CA GLU A 89 -14.83 -12.27 15.32
C GLU A 89 -16.31 -11.99 14.94
N LEU A 90 -17.16 -11.57 15.89
CA LEU A 90 -18.57 -11.23 15.67
C LEU A 90 -18.74 -9.89 14.95
N ASN A 91 -18.16 -9.77 13.75
CA ASN A 91 -18.12 -8.54 12.97
C ASN A 91 -19.52 -7.98 12.67
N HIS A 92 -20.47 -8.86 12.31
CA HIS A 92 -21.86 -8.49 12.07
C HIS A 92 -22.51 -7.77 13.27
N LYS A 93 -22.16 -8.14 14.52
CA LYS A 93 -22.69 -7.46 15.71
C LYS A 93 -22.08 -6.09 15.89
N PHE A 94 -20.80 -5.92 15.59
CA PHE A 94 -20.16 -4.61 15.67
C PHE A 94 -20.71 -3.65 14.60
N LEU A 95 -20.91 -4.13 13.38
CA LEU A 95 -21.60 -3.38 12.33
C LEU A 95 -23.03 -3.02 12.74
N PHE A 96 -23.75 -3.94 13.37
CA PHE A 96 -25.09 -3.68 13.90
C PHE A 96 -25.10 -2.53 14.92
N LEU A 97 -24.11 -2.44 15.82
CA LEU A 97 -23.97 -1.31 16.75
C LEU A 97 -23.85 0.03 16.01
N ASN A 98 -23.19 0.06 14.85
CA ASN A 98 -23.12 1.25 14.01
C ASN A 98 -24.46 1.55 13.32
N ASP A 99 -25.12 0.52 12.77
CA ASP A 99 -26.38 0.66 12.04
C ASP A 99 -27.52 1.20 12.92
N ILE A 100 -27.50 0.89 14.22
CA ILE A 100 -28.47 1.41 15.22
C ILE A 100 -28.01 2.66 15.97
N GLY A 101 -26.84 3.22 15.63
CA GLY A 101 -26.30 4.47 16.18
C GLY A 101 -25.67 4.37 17.58
N LEU A 102 -25.58 3.17 18.18
CA LEU A 102 -24.94 2.99 19.48
C LEU A 102 -23.43 3.21 19.42
N LEU A 103 -22.76 2.84 18.33
CA LEU A 103 -21.32 3.10 18.16
C LEU A 103 -21.02 4.60 18.20
N GLU A 104 -21.80 5.41 17.48
CA GLU A 104 -21.67 6.87 17.46
C GLU A 104 -21.95 7.50 18.82
N LYS A 105 -22.87 6.92 19.60
CA LYS A 105 -23.17 7.39 20.95
C LYS A 105 -22.04 7.04 21.94
N MET A 106 -21.42 5.87 21.78
CA MET A 106 -20.26 5.43 22.56
C MET A 106 -18.99 6.22 22.21
N ILE A 107 -18.79 6.51 20.92
CA ILE A 107 -17.64 7.25 20.39
C ILE A 107 -18.18 8.43 19.56
N PRO A 108 -18.54 9.56 20.21
CA PRO A 108 -19.11 10.72 19.52
C PRO A 108 -18.23 11.26 18.38
N GLU A 109 -16.92 11.13 18.50
CA GLU A 109 -15.97 11.49 17.43
C GLU A 109 -16.21 10.68 16.15
N PHE A 110 -16.63 9.41 16.27
CA PHE A 110 -16.90 8.54 15.13
C PHE A 110 -18.07 9.07 14.28
N SER A 111 -19.09 9.68 14.91
CA SER A 111 -20.22 10.30 14.20
C SER A 111 -19.80 11.38 13.20
N LYS A 112 -18.63 12.01 13.41
CA LYS A 112 -18.09 13.04 12.52
C LYS A 112 -17.50 12.45 11.25
N ILE A 113 -17.01 11.21 11.31
CA ILE A 113 -16.38 10.51 10.20
C ILE A 113 -17.29 9.47 9.54
N ASP A 114 -18.33 8.98 10.23
CA ASP A 114 -19.20 7.89 9.74
C ASP A 114 -19.78 8.16 8.36
N THR A 115 -20.25 9.38 8.12
CA THR A 115 -20.82 9.82 6.84
C THR A 115 -19.91 10.80 6.09
N LEU A 116 -18.70 11.03 6.59
CA LEU A 116 -17.75 11.95 5.97
C LEU A 116 -17.28 11.34 4.65
N PRO A 117 -17.56 11.97 3.50
CA PRO A 117 -16.97 11.53 2.25
C PRO A 117 -15.45 11.66 2.39
N GLN A 118 -14.71 10.61 2.03
CA GLN A 118 -13.30 10.80 1.74
C GLN A 118 -13.24 11.57 0.43
N PHE A 119 -12.78 12.82 0.49
CA PHE A 119 -12.41 13.57 -0.71
C PHE A 119 -11.02 13.17 -1.20
N ASP A 120 -10.58 11.99 -0.76
CA ASP A 120 -9.30 11.34 -0.96
C ASP A 120 -9.58 10.19 -1.93
N ARG A 121 -8.90 10.22 -3.08
CA ARG A 121 -9.47 9.88 -4.40
C ARG A 121 -9.56 8.38 -4.72
N PHE A 122 -9.56 7.56 -3.67
CA PHE A 122 -9.43 6.09 -3.71
C PHE A 122 -10.61 5.37 -3.09
N HIS A 123 -11.56 6.09 -2.50
CA HIS A 123 -12.59 5.50 -1.65
C HIS A 123 -13.99 5.75 -2.22
N SER A 124 -14.62 4.67 -2.68
CA SER A 124 -16.08 4.64 -2.88
C SER A 124 -16.87 4.75 -1.56
N LEU A 125 -16.19 4.55 -0.43
CA LEU A 125 -16.75 4.54 0.91
C LEU A 125 -16.52 5.87 1.65
N SER A 126 -17.46 6.23 2.53
CA SER A 126 -17.20 7.24 3.56
C SER A 126 -16.08 6.80 4.51
N VAL A 127 -15.47 7.74 5.23
CA VAL A 127 -14.36 7.46 6.18
C VAL A 127 -14.76 6.38 7.18
N GLY A 128 -15.96 6.45 7.77
CA GLY A 128 -16.39 5.44 8.72
C GLY A 128 -16.66 4.09 8.07
N GLN A 129 -17.27 4.04 6.89
CA GLN A 129 -17.46 2.77 6.17
C GLN A 129 -16.14 2.10 5.81
N HIS A 130 -15.14 2.88 5.35
CA HIS A 130 -13.77 2.42 5.15
C HIS A 130 -13.18 1.83 6.43
N THR A 131 -13.28 2.57 7.53
CA THR A 131 -12.77 2.16 8.84
C THR A 131 -13.43 0.86 9.34
N LEU A 132 -14.74 0.72 9.17
CA LEU A 132 -15.48 -0.50 9.52
C LEU A 132 -15.09 -1.67 8.62
N LYS A 133 -14.82 -1.43 7.34
CA LYS A 133 -14.32 -2.47 6.41
C LYS A 133 -12.88 -2.87 6.75
N ALA A 134 -12.02 -1.95 7.19
CA ALA A 134 -10.68 -2.26 7.69
C ALA A 134 -10.75 -3.15 8.93
N LEU A 135 -11.62 -2.81 9.88
CA LEU A 135 -11.84 -3.64 11.07
C LEU A 135 -12.41 -5.02 10.71
N SER A 136 -13.33 -5.08 9.76
CA SER A 136 -13.88 -6.34 9.24
C SER A 136 -12.78 -7.21 8.63
N THR A 137 -11.86 -6.61 7.86
CA THR A 137 -10.71 -7.30 7.29
C THR A 137 -9.79 -7.87 8.37
N LEU A 138 -9.48 -7.09 9.40
CA LEU A 138 -8.65 -7.56 10.52
C LEU A 138 -9.31 -8.75 11.23
N LYS A 139 -10.61 -8.64 11.54
CA LYS A 139 -11.37 -9.69 12.24
C LYS A 139 -11.43 -11.00 11.44
N ASN A 140 -11.56 -10.91 10.12
CA ASN A 140 -11.71 -12.08 9.25
C ASN A 140 -10.39 -12.50 8.59
N LEU A 141 -9.24 -11.97 9.03
CA LEU A 141 -7.95 -12.18 8.36
C LEU A 141 -7.59 -13.68 8.28
N GLN A 142 -7.92 -14.44 9.32
CA GLN A 142 -7.67 -15.90 9.38
C GLN A 142 -8.47 -16.71 8.36
N GLU A 143 -9.62 -16.21 7.94
CA GLU A 143 -10.48 -16.85 6.93
C GLU A 143 -10.03 -16.52 5.50
N LYS A 144 -9.19 -15.48 5.32
CA LYS A 144 -8.67 -15.09 4.01
C LYS A 144 -7.63 -16.11 3.53
N GLN A 145 -8.02 -16.89 2.53
CA GLN A 145 -7.16 -17.94 1.94
C GLN A 145 -6.27 -17.44 0.80
N ASP A 146 -6.45 -16.20 0.33
CA ASP A 146 -5.63 -15.68 -0.76
C ASP A 146 -4.15 -15.64 -0.38
N GLU A 147 -3.28 -15.93 -1.36
CA GLU A 147 -1.83 -15.97 -1.16
C GLU A 147 -1.29 -14.64 -0.60
N SER A 148 -1.89 -13.52 -1.00
CA SER A 148 -1.54 -12.17 -0.52
C SER A 148 -1.71 -12.00 1.00
N TYR A 149 -2.62 -12.73 1.65
CA TYR A 149 -2.86 -12.64 3.09
C TYR A 149 -2.06 -13.66 3.93
N LYS A 150 -1.39 -14.64 3.31
CA LYS A 150 -0.64 -15.68 4.05
C LYS A 150 0.35 -15.11 5.06
N PHE A 151 1.13 -14.12 4.66
CA PHE A 151 2.13 -13.53 5.55
C PHE A 151 1.47 -12.74 6.69
N ALA A 152 0.39 -12.02 6.40
CA ALA A 152 -0.39 -11.32 7.44
C ALA A 152 -0.97 -12.29 8.47
N ASN A 153 -1.45 -13.46 8.04
CA ASN A 153 -1.87 -14.53 8.94
C ASN A 153 -0.73 -15.08 9.81
N GLN A 154 0.50 -15.16 9.29
CA GLN A 154 1.67 -15.53 10.09
C GLN A 154 2.02 -14.47 11.13
N VAL A 155 1.93 -13.18 10.78
CA VAL A 155 2.18 -12.07 11.71
C VAL A 155 1.09 -12.00 12.78
N LEU A 156 -0.19 -12.19 12.41
CA LEU A 156 -1.31 -12.18 13.35
C LEU A 156 -1.16 -13.21 14.48
N LYS A 157 -0.56 -14.38 14.19
CA LYS A 157 -0.27 -15.42 15.19
C LYS A 157 0.81 -15.02 16.20
N LYS A 158 1.65 -14.02 15.88
CA LYS A 158 2.72 -13.52 16.76
C LYS A 158 2.22 -12.44 17.73
N VAL A 159 1.08 -11.81 17.44
CA VAL A 159 0.52 -10.72 18.27
C VAL A 159 -0.18 -11.29 19.49
N LYS A 160 0.40 -11.02 20.68
CA LYS A 160 -0.14 -11.47 21.97
C LYS A 160 -1.33 -10.62 22.43
N ASN A 161 -1.18 -9.28 22.42
CA ASN A 161 -2.24 -8.34 22.79
C ASN A 161 -2.70 -7.56 21.54
N LYS A 162 -3.98 -7.74 21.18
CA LYS A 162 -4.59 -7.14 19.99
C LYS A 162 -5.39 -5.87 20.32
N ASN A 163 -5.54 -5.49 21.59
CA ASN A 163 -6.41 -4.38 21.98
C ASN A 163 -6.00 -3.09 21.27
N SER A 164 -4.71 -2.73 21.37
CA SER A 164 -4.20 -1.50 20.76
C SER A 164 -4.38 -1.49 19.24
N LEU A 165 -4.20 -2.65 18.59
CA LEU A 165 -4.41 -2.84 17.16
C LEU A 165 -5.87 -2.64 16.75
N PHE A 166 -6.82 -3.24 17.48
CA PHE A 166 -8.25 -3.08 17.18
C PHE A 166 -8.69 -1.62 17.30
N TYR A 167 -8.28 -0.93 18.38
CA TYR A 167 -8.56 0.49 18.52
C TYR A 167 -7.88 1.33 17.45
N ALA A 168 -6.63 1.03 17.09
CA ALA A 168 -5.94 1.74 16.03
C ALA A 168 -6.66 1.57 14.69
N VAL A 169 -7.10 0.35 14.33
CA VAL A 169 -7.88 0.14 13.11
C VAL A 169 -9.19 0.91 13.14
N LEU A 170 -9.91 0.93 14.27
CA LEU A 170 -11.17 1.69 14.39
C LEU A 170 -10.97 3.22 14.35
N LEU A 171 -9.78 3.73 14.68
CA LEU A 171 -9.55 5.16 14.92
C LEU A 171 -8.47 5.79 14.04
N HIS A 172 -7.82 5.04 13.14
CA HIS A 172 -6.68 5.53 12.33
C HIS A 172 -7.02 6.82 11.55
N ASP A 173 -8.24 6.90 11.03
CA ASP A 173 -8.73 8.04 10.25
C ASP A 173 -9.62 9.02 11.06
N ILE A 174 -9.69 8.90 12.38
CA ILE A 174 -10.57 9.75 13.23
C ILE A 174 -10.21 11.25 13.17
N GLY A 175 -9.02 11.60 12.68
CA GLY A 175 -8.59 12.97 12.46
C GLY A 175 -9.03 13.57 11.11
N LYS A 176 -9.58 12.78 10.18
CA LYS A 176 -10.01 13.28 8.87
C LYS A 176 -11.13 14.32 9.02
N GLY A 177 -11.12 15.33 8.14
CA GLY A 177 -12.04 16.47 8.20
C GLY A 177 -11.66 17.59 9.17
N LEU A 178 -10.52 17.46 9.89
CA LEU A 178 -10.02 18.51 10.81
C LEU A 178 -8.96 19.44 10.18
N GLY A 179 -8.61 19.22 8.90
CA GLY A 179 -7.52 19.90 8.19
C GLY A 179 -6.12 19.55 8.75
N GLY A 180 -5.05 19.88 8.01
CA GLY A 180 -3.67 19.58 8.42
C GLY A 180 -3.39 18.08 8.55
N GLU A 181 -2.40 17.72 9.39
CA GLU A 181 -1.97 16.33 9.60
C GLU A 181 -3.01 15.53 10.42
N HIS A 182 -3.81 14.72 9.72
CA HIS A 182 -4.93 13.99 10.31
C HIS A 182 -4.47 12.89 11.25
N ASN A 183 -3.35 12.23 10.97
CA ASN A 183 -2.73 11.22 11.82
C ASN A 183 -2.41 11.79 13.22
N LEU A 184 -1.72 12.94 13.31
CA LEU A 184 -1.36 13.56 14.58
C LEU A 184 -2.59 14.06 15.37
N LYS A 185 -3.55 14.69 14.67
CA LYS A 185 -4.81 15.14 15.30
C LYS A 185 -5.67 13.96 15.75
N GLY A 186 -5.71 12.90 14.95
CA GLY A 186 -6.45 11.67 15.21
C GLY A 186 -5.89 10.95 16.42
N ALA A 187 -4.58 10.83 16.53
CA ALA A 187 -3.90 10.21 17.67
C ALA A 187 -4.22 10.90 19.01
N LYS A 188 -4.17 12.23 19.05
CA LYS A 188 -4.55 13.02 20.24
C LYS A 188 -5.99 12.75 20.69
N LYS A 189 -6.92 12.56 19.73
CA LYS A 189 -8.31 12.18 20.03
C LYS A 189 -8.42 10.74 20.50
N ALA A 190 -7.77 9.82 19.79
CA ALA A 190 -7.79 8.40 20.09
C ALA A 190 -7.32 8.10 21.51
N LYS A 191 -6.28 8.77 22.00
CA LYS A 191 -5.83 8.64 23.40
C LYS A 191 -6.97 8.89 24.39
N LYS A 192 -7.75 9.96 24.20
CA LYS A 192 -8.89 10.30 25.07
C LYS A 192 -10.02 9.29 24.94
N ILE A 193 -10.32 8.85 23.71
CA ILE A 193 -11.37 7.86 23.44
C ILE A 193 -11.05 6.54 24.14
N VAL A 194 -9.82 6.04 23.99
CA VAL A 194 -9.39 4.75 24.55
C VAL A 194 -9.42 4.79 26.09
N LEU A 195 -8.93 5.88 26.71
CA LEU A 195 -9.02 6.05 28.16
C LEU A 195 -10.48 6.13 28.65
N ASN A 196 -11.35 6.83 27.93
CA ASN A 196 -12.79 6.90 28.26
C ASN A 196 -13.50 5.55 28.16
N LEU A 197 -12.98 4.61 27.37
CA LEU A 197 -13.47 3.24 27.28
C LEU A 197 -12.92 2.33 28.39
N ASN A 198 -12.34 2.89 29.45
CA ASN A 198 -11.72 2.18 30.58
C ASN A 198 -10.61 1.21 30.12
N GLU A 199 -9.76 1.64 29.19
CA GLU A 199 -8.50 0.94 28.87
C GLU A 199 -7.33 1.55 29.64
N ASN A 200 -6.29 0.76 29.85
CA ASN A 200 -5.08 1.22 30.54
C ASN A 200 -4.27 2.22 29.69
N THR A 201 -3.36 2.92 30.35
CA THR A 201 -2.49 3.94 29.73
C THR A 201 -1.59 3.37 28.64
N ASP A 202 -1.15 2.13 28.78
CA ASP A 202 -0.28 1.47 27.80
C ASP A 202 -1.02 1.17 26.50
N THR A 203 -2.25 0.64 26.58
CA THR A 203 -3.13 0.45 25.41
C THR A 203 -3.38 1.79 24.72
N ALA A 204 -3.70 2.83 25.49
CA ALA A 204 -3.91 4.16 24.94
C ALA A 204 -2.66 4.71 24.24
N LYS A 205 -1.47 4.53 24.83
CA LYS A 205 -0.19 4.98 24.28
C LYS A 205 0.14 4.25 22.97
N GLU A 206 0.04 2.92 22.95
CA GLU A 206 0.34 2.13 21.75
C GLU A 206 -0.68 2.35 20.64
N THR A 207 -1.97 2.49 20.96
CA THR A 207 -2.98 2.93 19.97
C THR A 207 -2.64 4.29 19.38
N THR A 208 -2.25 5.25 20.22
CA THR A 208 -1.88 6.60 19.77
C THR A 208 -0.71 6.52 18.77
N TRP A 209 0.36 5.80 19.12
CA TRP A 209 1.53 5.64 18.25
C TRP A 209 1.18 4.97 16.92
N LEU A 210 0.35 3.91 16.94
CA LEU A 210 -0.10 3.24 15.71
C LEU A 210 -0.88 4.18 14.79
N ILE A 211 -1.72 5.06 15.34
CA ILE A 211 -2.49 6.03 14.56
C ILE A 211 -1.60 7.15 14.01
N GLU A 212 -0.62 7.62 14.77
CA GLU A 212 0.36 8.61 14.27
C GLU A 212 1.13 8.07 13.06
N ASN A 213 1.42 6.76 13.07
CA ASN A 213 2.31 6.11 12.10
C ASN A 213 1.58 5.21 11.09
N HIS A 214 0.25 5.25 10.98
CA HIS A 214 -0.52 4.26 10.19
C HIS A 214 -0.15 4.21 8.70
N MET A 215 0.41 5.28 8.13
CA MET A 215 0.87 5.35 6.73
C MET A 215 2.36 4.96 6.56
N LEU A 216 3.12 4.80 7.65
CA LEU A 216 4.58 4.69 7.62
C LEU A 216 5.07 3.51 6.78
N LEU A 217 4.48 2.31 6.94
CA LEU A 217 4.91 1.14 6.19
C LEU A 217 4.54 1.21 4.70
N SER A 218 3.37 1.76 4.36
CA SER A 218 2.95 1.89 2.96
C SER A 218 3.79 2.94 2.23
N GLU A 219 4.09 4.07 2.86
CA GLU A 219 4.98 5.11 2.31
C GLU A 219 6.38 4.53 2.01
N PHE A 220 6.98 3.83 2.96
CA PHE A 220 8.31 3.25 2.75
C PHE A 220 8.30 2.11 1.73
N ALA A 221 7.35 1.17 1.83
CA ALA A 221 7.30 0.01 0.95
C ALA A 221 7.04 0.41 -0.52
N PHE A 222 6.18 1.40 -0.74
CA PHE A 222 5.72 1.76 -2.09
C PHE A 222 6.48 2.92 -2.72
N LYS A 223 7.17 3.77 -1.94
CA LYS A 223 7.85 4.96 -2.49
C LYS A 223 9.36 4.97 -2.30
N LYS A 224 9.90 4.34 -1.24
CA LYS A 224 11.34 4.40 -0.92
C LYS A 224 12.08 3.16 -1.40
N ASP A 225 13.40 3.25 -1.56
CA ASP A 225 14.24 2.09 -1.88
C ASP A 225 14.54 1.32 -0.59
N ILE A 226 13.96 0.12 -0.46
CA ILE A 226 14.12 -0.71 0.75
C ILE A 226 15.43 -1.53 0.73
N GLU A 227 16.18 -1.46 -0.36
CA GLU A 227 17.54 -2.01 -0.43
C GLU A 227 18.58 -1.01 0.09
N ASP A 228 18.22 0.27 0.24
CA ASP A 228 19.07 1.27 0.90
C ASP A 228 19.02 1.10 2.42
N ASP A 229 20.13 0.66 3.02
CA ASP A 229 20.26 0.49 4.47
C ASP A 229 19.93 1.76 5.26
N SER A 230 20.20 2.95 4.71
CA SER A 230 19.88 4.22 5.39
C SER A 230 18.37 4.42 5.54
N VAL A 231 17.59 3.95 4.56
CA VAL A 231 16.13 3.95 4.61
C VAL A 231 15.63 2.99 5.68
N ILE A 232 16.22 1.79 5.77
CA ILE A 232 15.85 0.78 6.78
C ILE A 232 16.18 1.26 8.20
N LYS A 233 17.36 1.84 8.42
CA LYS A 233 17.74 2.40 9.73
C LYS A 233 16.77 3.51 10.17
N LYS A 234 16.48 4.45 9.28
CA LYS A 234 15.56 5.57 9.55
C LYS A 234 14.16 5.12 9.97
N ILE A 235 13.60 4.07 9.34
CA ILE A 235 12.28 3.56 9.76
C ILE A 235 12.35 2.76 11.07
N CYS A 236 13.46 2.06 11.33
CA CYS A 236 13.66 1.31 12.57
C CYS A 236 13.73 2.23 13.80
N GLU A 237 14.30 3.44 13.65
CA GLU A 237 14.34 4.48 14.70
C GLU A 237 12.95 4.91 15.20
N ASN A 238 11.90 4.74 14.40
CA ASN A 238 10.52 5.07 14.77
C ASN A 238 9.75 3.85 15.32
N ILE A 239 9.95 2.66 14.75
CA ILE A 239 9.22 1.45 15.13
C ILE A 239 9.71 0.87 16.47
N ASN A 240 11.03 0.81 16.67
CA ASN A 240 11.75 0.40 17.90
C ASN A 240 11.50 -1.03 18.42
N THR A 241 10.32 -1.63 18.24
CA THR A 241 9.96 -2.94 18.81
C THR A 241 9.23 -3.83 17.80
N ILE A 242 9.37 -5.14 17.98
CA ILE A 242 8.69 -6.14 17.14
C ILE A 242 7.17 -6.11 17.33
N ASP A 243 6.69 -5.82 18.54
CA ASP A 243 5.24 -5.70 18.78
C ASP A 243 4.62 -4.53 18.01
N ARG A 244 5.32 -3.39 17.95
CA ARG A 244 4.92 -2.25 17.11
C ARG A 244 4.96 -2.59 15.63
N LEU A 245 6.03 -3.25 15.16
CA LEU A 245 6.13 -3.72 13.78
C LEU A 245 4.96 -4.63 13.41
N ASN A 246 4.64 -5.62 14.26
CA ASN A 246 3.55 -6.57 14.01
C ASN A 246 2.20 -5.86 13.92
N ASN A 247 1.89 -5.00 14.88
CA ASN A 247 0.62 -4.27 14.92
C ASN A 247 0.50 -3.27 13.76
N LEU A 248 1.57 -2.52 13.48
CA LEU A 248 1.56 -1.55 12.39
C LEU A 248 1.42 -2.25 11.03
N TYR A 249 2.08 -3.41 10.85
CA TYR A 249 1.93 -4.22 9.65
C TYR A 249 0.48 -4.67 9.44
N LEU A 250 -0.16 -5.21 10.47
CA LEU A 250 -1.55 -5.68 10.38
C LEU A 250 -2.54 -4.53 10.18
N LEU A 251 -2.30 -3.37 10.80
CA LEU A 251 -3.06 -2.14 10.56
C LEU A 251 -2.95 -1.74 9.08
N THR A 252 -1.73 -1.67 8.55
CA THR A 252 -1.45 -1.30 7.15
C THR A 252 -2.13 -2.26 6.17
N VAL A 253 -2.06 -3.58 6.40
CA VAL A 253 -2.74 -4.58 5.57
C VAL A 253 -4.25 -4.37 5.61
N SER A 254 -4.82 -4.20 6.80
CA SER A 254 -6.26 -4.04 6.99
C SER A 254 -6.79 -2.78 6.32
N ASP A 255 -6.04 -1.68 6.41
CA ASP A 255 -6.34 -0.38 5.81
C ASP A 255 -6.32 -0.45 4.28
N ILE A 256 -5.23 -0.93 3.66
CA ILE A 256 -5.11 -1.03 2.20
C ILE A 256 -6.16 -2.01 1.62
N SER A 257 -6.46 -3.10 2.32
CA SER A 257 -7.50 -4.05 1.92
C SER A 257 -8.93 -3.50 2.03
N ALA A 258 -9.15 -2.46 2.84
CA ALA A 258 -10.45 -1.82 3.00
C ALA A 258 -10.79 -0.85 1.87
N VAL A 259 -9.80 -0.40 1.11
CA VAL A 259 -9.98 0.48 -0.06
C VAL A 259 -10.69 -0.27 -1.20
N ASP A 260 -10.95 0.42 -2.31
CA ASP A 260 -11.61 -0.11 -3.51
C ASP A 260 -10.93 -1.39 -4.06
N HIS A 261 -11.71 -2.16 -4.82
CA HIS A 261 -11.30 -3.47 -5.33
C HIS A 261 -10.00 -3.40 -6.15
N GLY A 262 -9.09 -4.35 -5.91
CA GLY A 262 -7.83 -4.50 -6.66
C GLY A 262 -6.64 -3.70 -6.12
N ILE A 263 -6.86 -2.80 -5.16
CA ILE A 263 -5.78 -2.02 -4.55
C ILE A 263 -4.86 -2.92 -3.72
N TRP A 264 -5.40 -3.80 -2.89
CA TRP A 264 -4.64 -4.87 -2.26
C TRP A 264 -4.40 -6.02 -3.25
N ASN A 265 -3.13 -6.36 -3.49
CA ASN A 265 -2.72 -7.39 -4.44
C ASN A 265 -1.41 -8.08 -4.03
N ASP A 266 -1.05 -9.16 -4.75
CA ASP A 266 0.16 -9.95 -4.51
C ASP A 266 1.44 -9.11 -4.49
N TRP A 267 1.50 -8.06 -5.30
CA TRP A 267 2.69 -7.20 -5.39
C TRP A 267 2.85 -6.32 -4.15
N LYS A 268 1.79 -5.62 -3.72
CA LYS A 268 1.84 -4.84 -2.47
C LYS A 268 2.10 -5.72 -1.26
N ALA A 269 1.49 -6.91 -1.21
CA ALA A 269 1.75 -7.89 -0.16
C ALA A 269 3.23 -8.31 -0.13
N ARG A 270 3.84 -8.54 -1.31
CA ARG A 270 5.27 -8.86 -1.44
C ARG A 270 6.16 -7.72 -0.97
N LEU A 271 5.87 -6.48 -1.38
CA LEU A 271 6.64 -5.29 -0.97
C LEU A 271 6.59 -5.07 0.54
N LEU A 272 5.40 -5.13 1.14
CA LEU A 272 5.23 -4.99 2.59
C LEU A 272 5.92 -6.13 3.36
N LYS A 273 5.86 -7.36 2.87
CA LYS A 273 6.58 -8.50 3.46
C LYS A 273 8.10 -8.32 3.39
N ALA A 274 8.62 -7.83 2.27
CA ALA A 274 10.05 -7.57 2.09
C ALA A 274 10.53 -6.50 3.09
N LEU A 275 9.81 -5.37 3.17
CA LEU A 275 10.10 -4.31 4.14
C LEU A 275 10.02 -4.83 5.58
N TYR A 276 8.93 -5.52 5.95
CA TYR A 276 8.74 -6.10 7.28
C TYR A 276 9.92 -6.99 7.66
N THR A 277 10.37 -7.87 6.76
CA THR A 277 11.46 -8.82 7.05
C THR A 277 12.78 -8.09 7.32
N LYS A 278 13.07 -7.03 6.56
CA LYS A 278 14.27 -6.19 6.77
C LYS A 278 14.21 -5.45 8.10
N ILE A 279 13.08 -4.81 8.43
CA ILE A 279 12.89 -4.12 9.71
C ILE A 279 12.99 -5.12 10.87
N GLN A 280 12.34 -6.28 10.76
CA GLN A 280 12.39 -7.31 11.79
C GLN A 280 13.83 -7.78 12.03
N SER A 281 14.62 -7.98 10.97
CA SER A 281 16.03 -8.36 11.09
C SER A 281 16.83 -7.27 11.81
N GLU A 282 16.69 -6.01 11.39
CA GLU A 282 17.43 -4.88 11.96
C GLU A 282 17.03 -4.61 13.43
N VAL A 283 15.75 -4.73 13.79
CA VAL A 283 15.30 -4.55 15.18
C VAL A 283 15.78 -5.68 16.09
N LEU A 284 15.83 -6.93 15.61
CA LEU A 284 16.28 -8.08 16.41
C LEU A 284 17.81 -8.18 16.51
N LYS A 285 18.49 -7.82 15.43
CA LYS A 285 19.95 -7.88 15.31
C LYS A 285 20.41 -6.63 14.54
N PRO A 286 20.55 -5.49 15.24
CA PRO A 286 21.02 -4.27 14.61
C PRO A 286 22.35 -4.52 13.94
N GLU A 287 22.47 -4.22 12.64
CA GLU A 287 23.77 -4.32 12.00
C GLU A 287 24.71 -3.26 12.58
N GLU A 288 25.79 -3.72 13.22
CA GLU A 288 26.90 -2.86 13.62
C GLU A 288 27.36 -2.00 12.43
N ASN A 289 27.88 -0.80 12.71
CA ASN A 289 28.41 0.11 11.69
C ASN A 289 29.68 -0.47 11.04
N LYS A 290 29.48 -1.44 10.15
CA LYS A 290 30.50 -2.05 9.31
C LYS A 290 30.82 -1.11 8.15
N SER A 291 32.08 -1.09 7.76
CA SER A 291 32.52 -0.35 6.58
C SER A 291 31.76 -0.82 5.33
N LEU A 292 31.55 0.08 4.35
CA LEU A 292 30.92 -0.25 3.07
C LEU A 292 31.58 -1.47 2.40
N ASN A 293 32.92 -1.54 2.47
CA ASN A 293 33.68 -2.67 1.93
C ASN A 293 33.33 -3.99 2.62
N SER A 294 33.21 -4.01 3.95
CA SER A 294 32.82 -5.22 4.70
C SER A 294 31.43 -5.71 4.30
N LYS A 295 30.47 -4.79 4.10
CA LYS A 295 29.12 -5.13 3.63
C LYS A 295 29.14 -5.75 2.24
N ILE A 296 29.87 -5.13 1.31
CA ILE A 296 30.02 -5.63 -0.06
C ILE A 296 30.67 -7.01 -0.07
N THR A 297 31.72 -7.23 0.73
CA THR A 297 32.36 -8.54 0.87
C THR A 297 31.38 -9.61 1.34
N LYS A 298 30.58 -9.33 2.38
CA LYS A 298 29.55 -10.24 2.87
C LYS A 298 28.49 -10.56 1.81
N ILE A 299 28.09 -9.58 1.00
CA ILE A 299 27.16 -9.80 -0.12
C ILE A 299 27.79 -10.73 -1.16
N LYS A 300 29.04 -10.46 -1.57
CA LYS A 300 29.79 -11.30 -2.51
C LYS A 300 29.94 -12.74 -2.03
N GLU A 301 30.27 -12.92 -0.75
CA GLU A 301 30.33 -14.24 -0.10
C GLU A 301 28.97 -14.94 -0.10
N THR A 302 27.89 -14.23 0.21
CA THR A 302 26.52 -14.78 0.20
C THR A 302 26.10 -15.21 -1.20
N VAL A 303 26.44 -14.43 -2.24
CA VAL A 303 26.20 -14.79 -3.65
C VAL A 303 26.99 -16.04 -4.03
N LEU A 304 28.27 -16.11 -3.64
CA LEU A 304 29.13 -17.27 -3.90
C LEU A 304 28.61 -18.53 -3.22
N LEU A 305 28.24 -18.45 -1.93
CA LEU A 305 27.74 -19.59 -1.15
C LEU A 305 26.37 -20.09 -1.63
N SER A 306 25.53 -19.18 -2.13
CA SER A 306 24.18 -19.52 -2.58
C SER A 306 24.12 -20.04 -4.02
N SER A 307 25.20 -19.92 -4.81
CA SER A 307 25.27 -20.39 -6.19
C SER A 307 26.14 -21.64 -6.34
N LYS A 308 25.68 -22.59 -7.18
CA LYS A 308 26.50 -23.74 -7.63
C LYS A 308 27.26 -23.48 -8.92
N LYS A 309 26.99 -22.34 -9.58
CA LYS A 309 27.51 -22.01 -10.92
C LYS A 309 28.57 -20.91 -10.89
N ILE A 310 28.49 -20.03 -9.88
CA ILE A 310 29.40 -18.90 -9.72
C ILE A 310 30.63 -19.35 -8.93
N ASN A 311 31.82 -18.99 -9.40
CA ASN A 311 33.07 -19.17 -8.68
C ASN A 311 33.70 -17.80 -8.31
N LYS A 312 34.79 -17.84 -7.52
CA LYS A 312 35.46 -16.63 -7.02
C LYS A 312 36.00 -15.75 -8.16
N THR A 313 36.55 -16.34 -9.21
CA THR A 313 37.12 -15.59 -10.34
C THR A 313 36.05 -14.83 -11.12
N GLN A 314 34.84 -15.39 -11.26
CA GLN A 314 33.71 -14.71 -11.88
C GLN A 314 33.21 -13.53 -11.03
N ILE A 315 33.15 -13.69 -9.70
CA ILE A 315 32.82 -12.57 -8.79
C ILE A 315 33.87 -11.45 -8.92
N GLU A 316 35.15 -11.79 -9.00
CA GLU A 316 36.23 -10.82 -9.16
C GLU A 316 36.16 -10.10 -10.51
N SER A 317 35.98 -10.83 -11.62
CA SER A 317 35.79 -10.22 -12.96
C SER A 317 34.58 -9.31 -13.00
N PHE A 318 33.45 -9.75 -12.45
CA PHE A 318 32.23 -8.94 -12.38
C PHE A 318 32.38 -7.73 -11.44
N SER A 319 33.20 -7.85 -10.40
CA SER A 319 33.54 -6.74 -9.51
C SER A 319 34.35 -5.65 -10.19
N LYS A 320 35.05 -5.94 -11.30
CA LYS A 320 35.87 -4.95 -12.03
C LYS A 320 35.02 -3.99 -12.87
N ILE A 321 33.85 -4.41 -13.30
CA ILE A 321 32.92 -3.60 -14.11
C ILE A 321 31.79 -2.97 -13.28
N THR A 322 31.66 -3.33 -12.00
CA THR A 322 30.60 -2.86 -11.11
C THR A 322 31.12 -1.87 -10.07
N TYR A 323 30.23 -1.03 -9.55
CA TYR A 323 30.52 -0.06 -8.49
C TYR A 323 29.83 -0.44 -7.16
N PRO A 324 30.26 0.11 -6.00
CA PRO A 324 29.72 -0.25 -4.68
C PRO A 324 28.20 -0.29 -4.56
N ASN A 325 27.51 0.75 -5.07
CA ASN A 325 26.05 0.86 -4.98
C ASN A 325 25.30 -0.22 -5.78
N TYR A 326 25.90 -0.79 -6.82
CA TYR A 326 25.33 -1.95 -7.50
C TYR A 326 25.19 -3.14 -6.53
N TRP A 327 26.17 -3.35 -5.65
CA TRP A 327 26.10 -4.45 -4.69
C TRP A 327 25.14 -4.16 -3.54
N LEU A 328 25.07 -2.90 -3.10
CA LEU A 328 24.32 -2.51 -1.90
C LEU A 328 22.82 -2.32 -2.15
N LEU A 329 22.41 -1.90 -3.35
CA LEU A 329 21.03 -1.47 -3.63
C LEU A 329 20.19 -2.54 -4.33
N GLN A 330 20.50 -3.81 -4.09
CA GLN A 330 19.69 -4.93 -4.56
C GLN A 330 19.95 -6.18 -3.73
N SER A 331 18.99 -7.10 -3.77
CA SER A 331 19.12 -8.37 -3.06
C SER A 331 20.25 -9.25 -3.63
N HIS A 332 20.89 -10.04 -2.78
CA HIS A 332 21.87 -11.04 -3.22
C HIS A 332 21.29 -12.03 -4.24
N ASP A 333 19.99 -12.34 -4.14
CA ASP A 333 19.29 -13.21 -5.10
C ASP A 333 19.22 -12.59 -6.50
N SER A 334 19.00 -11.27 -6.58
CA SER A 334 19.03 -10.51 -7.83
C SER A 334 20.41 -10.50 -8.45
N ILE A 335 21.45 -10.23 -7.65
CA ILE A 335 22.85 -10.23 -8.10
C ILE A 335 23.26 -11.60 -8.62
N LYS A 336 22.98 -12.65 -7.83
CA LYS A 336 23.23 -14.04 -8.23
C LYS A 336 22.53 -14.36 -9.55
N PHE A 337 21.26 -14.01 -9.67
CA PHE A 337 20.49 -14.24 -10.89
C PHE A 337 21.12 -13.53 -12.11
N GLN A 338 21.53 -12.27 -11.97
CA GLN A 338 22.15 -11.51 -13.05
C GLN A 338 23.46 -12.17 -13.50
N ILE A 339 24.34 -12.52 -12.57
CA ILE A 339 25.62 -13.17 -12.88
C ILE A 339 25.36 -14.51 -13.59
N GLU A 340 24.53 -15.38 -13.01
CA GLU A 340 24.27 -16.72 -13.54
C GLU A 340 23.69 -16.73 -14.96
N ASN A 341 22.90 -15.72 -15.33
CA ASN A 341 22.20 -15.70 -16.61
C ASN A 341 22.97 -14.95 -17.71
N PHE A 342 23.72 -13.90 -17.35
CA PHE A 342 24.29 -12.95 -18.31
C PHE A 342 25.82 -12.89 -18.31
N PHE A 343 26.49 -13.16 -17.18
CA PHE A 343 27.93 -12.94 -17.02
C PHE A 343 28.73 -14.23 -16.83
N LEU A 344 28.15 -15.40 -17.15
CA LEU A 344 28.87 -16.68 -17.18
C LEU A 344 29.23 -17.12 -18.61
N GLY A 345 30.47 -17.53 -18.81
CA GLY A 345 30.97 -18.12 -20.06
C GLY A 345 31.08 -17.12 -21.22
N LYS A 346 30.93 -17.58 -22.47
CA LYS A 346 31.02 -16.71 -23.68
C LYS A 346 29.91 -15.64 -23.77
N LYS A 347 28.97 -15.61 -22.82
CA LYS A 347 27.86 -14.64 -22.76
C LYS A 347 28.29 -13.24 -22.35
N GLU A 348 29.47 -13.06 -21.75
CA GLU A 348 30.03 -11.72 -21.42
C GLU A 348 30.11 -10.78 -22.64
N LYS A 349 30.05 -11.29 -23.88
CA LYS A 349 30.10 -10.49 -25.11
C LYS A 349 28.73 -10.13 -25.72
N LEU A 350 27.60 -10.43 -25.07
CA LEU A 350 26.28 -10.15 -25.63
C LEU A 350 25.92 -8.65 -25.49
N ARG A 351 25.81 -7.94 -26.63
CA ARG A 351 25.41 -6.52 -26.67
C ARG A 351 23.96 -6.25 -26.23
N PHE A 352 23.10 -7.28 -26.24
CA PHE A 352 21.70 -7.20 -25.81
C PHE A 352 21.19 -8.62 -25.51
N ASP A 353 20.84 -8.89 -24.26
CA ASP A 353 20.23 -10.13 -23.78
C ASP A 353 19.14 -9.81 -22.72
N TYR A 354 18.22 -10.73 -22.49
CA TYR A 354 17.16 -10.53 -21.48
C TYR A 354 16.58 -11.85 -20.97
N VAL A 355 15.98 -11.81 -19.79
CA VAL A 355 15.22 -12.92 -19.21
C VAL A 355 13.88 -12.39 -18.69
N ILE A 356 12.80 -13.10 -19.02
CA ILE A 356 11.45 -12.83 -18.53
C ILE A 356 11.02 -13.94 -17.56
N LYS A 357 10.77 -13.59 -16.31
CA LYS A 357 10.38 -14.52 -15.24
C LYS A 357 8.99 -14.21 -14.73
N LYS A 358 8.16 -15.24 -14.54
CA LYS A 358 6.89 -15.12 -13.83
C LYS A 358 7.15 -15.09 -12.32
N ILE A 359 6.77 -14.01 -11.63
CA ILE A 359 7.06 -13.82 -10.19
C ILE A 359 5.85 -14.03 -9.27
N SER A 360 4.63 -14.05 -9.80
CA SER A 360 3.43 -14.40 -9.05
C SER A 360 2.45 -15.22 -9.89
N ARG A 361 1.45 -15.82 -9.24
CA ARG A 361 0.48 -16.70 -9.92
C ARG A 361 -0.45 -15.93 -10.87
N GLN A 362 -0.78 -14.67 -10.55
CA GLN A 362 -1.92 -13.98 -11.15
C GLN A 362 -1.57 -12.96 -12.23
N ASN A 363 -0.47 -12.19 -12.14
CA ASN A 363 -0.33 -11.05 -13.07
C ASN A 363 1.05 -10.45 -13.30
N PHE A 364 2.09 -10.88 -12.58
CA PHE A 364 3.34 -10.14 -12.56
C PHE A 364 4.46 -10.88 -13.28
N LEU A 365 5.15 -10.16 -14.17
CA LEU A 365 6.37 -10.57 -14.83
C LEU A 365 7.51 -9.68 -14.36
N GLU A 366 8.67 -10.29 -14.19
CA GLU A 366 9.94 -9.61 -14.02
C GLU A 366 10.72 -9.74 -15.32
N VAL A 367 11.16 -8.60 -15.87
CA VAL A 367 11.93 -8.52 -17.10
C VAL A 367 13.28 -7.93 -16.75
N THR A 368 14.34 -8.72 -16.87
CA THR A 368 15.72 -8.27 -16.66
C THR A 368 16.41 -8.21 -18.00
N ILE A 369 16.96 -7.05 -18.36
CA ILE A 369 17.57 -6.75 -19.65
C ILE A 369 19.03 -6.34 -19.39
N VAL A 370 19.96 -6.90 -20.17
CA VAL A 370 21.37 -6.52 -20.17
C VAL A 370 21.76 -6.05 -21.57
N THR A 371 22.27 -4.82 -21.69
CA THR A 371 22.67 -4.24 -22.98
C THR A 371 23.74 -3.16 -22.81
N ASN A 372 24.12 -2.49 -23.89
CA ASN A 372 24.98 -1.31 -23.83
C ASN A 372 24.11 -0.05 -23.76
N ASP A 373 24.57 0.93 -22.98
CA ASP A 373 23.88 2.20 -22.85
C ASP A 373 23.80 2.95 -24.18
N ARG A 374 22.71 3.67 -24.36
CA ARG A 374 22.46 4.54 -25.51
C ARG A 374 21.37 5.54 -25.18
N SER A 375 21.30 6.61 -25.98
CA SER A 375 20.27 7.63 -25.82
C SER A 375 18.86 7.02 -25.74
N SER A 376 18.10 7.45 -24.75
CA SER A 376 16.69 7.12 -24.55
C SER A 376 16.39 5.63 -24.32
N LEU A 377 17.37 4.80 -23.97
CA LEU A 377 17.20 3.36 -23.77
C LEU A 377 16.03 3.03 -22.81
N PHE A 378 15.94 3.74 -21.69
CA PHE A 378 14.86 3.57 -20.72
C PHE A 378 13.47 3.84 -21.31
N LEU A 379 13.34 4.87 -22.16
CA LEU A 379 12.07 5.19 -22.84
C LEU A 379 11.67 4.11 -23.84
N ASP A 380 12.63 3.49 -24.51
CA ASP A 380 12.37 2.41 -25.44
C ASP A 380 11.84 1.16 -24.73
N PHE A 381 12.37 0.83 -23.56
CA PHE A 381 11.83 -0.24 -22.73
C PHE A 381 10.41 0.07 -22.24
N ILE A 382 10.15 1.29 -21.77
CA ILE A 382 8.78 1.71 -21.42
C ILE A 382 7.83 1.58 -22.62
N SER A 383 8.30 1.92 -23.83
CA SER A 383 7.50 1.83 -25.06
C SER A 383 7.12 0.39 -25.41
N VAL A 384 7.99 -0.58 -25.13
CA VAL A 384 7.65 -2.02 -25.26
C VAL A 384 6.49 -2.39 -24.34
N PHE A 385 6.56 -2.02 -23.06
CA PHE A 385 5.52 -2.37 -22.10
C PHE A 385 4.21 -1.64 -22.39
N LEU A 386 4.28 -0.36 -22.73
CA LEU A 386 3.12 0.45 -23.08
C LEU A 386 2.39 -0.08 -24.32
N SER A 387 3.13 -0.45 -25.38
CA SER A 387 2.54 -1.04 -26.59
C SER A 387 1.95 -2.43 -26.36
N GLU A 388 2.27 -3.07 -25.23
CA GLU A 388 1.68 -4.31 -24.76
C GLU A 388 0.57 -4.07 -23.72
N ASN A 389 0.15 -2.83 -23.45
CA ASN A 389 -0.81 -2.51 -22.38
C ASN A 389 -0.42 -3.13 -21.03
N LEU A 390 0.88 -3.15 -20.73
CA LEU A 390 1.41 -3.60 -19.44
C LEU A 390 1.69 -2.38 -18.55
N SER A 391 1.24 -2.49 -17.30
CA SER A 391 1.55 -1.50 -16.27
C SER A 391 2.91 -1.83 -15.67
N VAL A 392 3.82 -0.86 -15.66
CA VAL A 392 5.09 -0.96 -14.92
C VAL A 392 4.81 -0.62 -13.46
N HIS A 393 5.32 -1.42 -12.53
CA HIS A 393 5.20 -1.21 -11.08
C HIS A 393 6.52 -0.82 -10.43
N GLU A 394 7.62 -1.34 -10.97
CA GLU A 394 8.96 -1.05 -10.50
C GLU A 394 9.93 -1.09 -11.67
N ALA A 395 10.87 -0.16 -11.70
CA ALA A 395 12.04 -0.20 -12.55
C ALA A 395 13.28 0.05 -11.69
N ARG A 396 14.35 -0.71 -11.93
CA ARG A 396 15.66 -0.51 -11.32
C ARG A 396 16.71 -0.55 -12.43
N ILE A 397 17.54 0.47 -12.49
CA ILE A 397 18.47 0.75 -13.59
C ILE A 397 19.88 0.83 -13.02
N PHE A 398 20.79 0.07 -13.61
CA PHE A 398 22.21 0.13 -13.29
C PHE A 398 23.02 0.29 -14.58
N THR A 399 23.68 1.43 -14.72
CA THR A 399 24.66 1.67 -15.81
C THR A 399 26.06 1.61 -15.23
N PHE A 400 26.91 0.73 -15.77
CA PHE A 400 28.30 0.52 -15.39
C PHE A 400 29.24 1.47 -16.14
N GLU A 401 30.47 1.58 -15.65
CA GLU A 401 31.49 2.48 -16.25
C GLU A 401 31.90 2.07 -17.66
N ASP A 402 31.82 0.77 -17.98
CA ASP A 402 32.09 0.24 -19.32
C ASP A 402 30.90 0.40 -20.30
N GLY A 403 29.83 1.07 -19.86
CA GLY A 403 28.61 1.27 -20.62
C GLY A 403 27.62 0.10 -20.56
N THR A 404 27.89 -0.96 -19.79
CA THR A 404 26.92 -2.05 -19.59
C THR A 404 25.74 -1.56 -18.76
N VAL A 405 24.53 -1.85 -19.21
CA VAL A 405 23.26 -1.54 -18.53
C VAL A 405 22.61 -2.84 -18.07
N ILE A 406 22.16 -2.87 -16.82
CA ILE A 406 21.30 -3.92 -16.26
C ILE A 406 20.01 -3.27 -15.75
N ASP A 407 18.94 -3.46 -16.51
CA ASP A 407 17.61 -2.93 -16.17
C ASP A 407 16.67 -4.05 -15.75
N ARG A 408 16.02 -3.88 -14.60
CA ARG A 408 14.99 -4.79 -14.10
C ARG A 408 13.66 -4.05 -14.01
N PHE A 409 12.64 -4.61 -14.66
CA PHE A 409 11.27 -4.13 -14.61
C PHE A 409 10.36 -5.17 -13.97
N VAL A 410 9.44 -4.73 -13.13
CA VAL A 410 8.28 -5.50 -12.70
C VAL A 410 7.06 -4.94 -13.39
N VAL A 411 6.39 -5.77 -14.19
CA VAL A 411 5.25 -5.38 -15.01
C VAL A 411 4.06 -6.28 -14.77
N SER A 412 2.85 -5.76 -14.96
CA SER A 412 1.63 -6.56 -14.87
C SER A 412 0.65 -6.31 -16.01
N SER A 413 -0.22 -7.29 -16.23
CA SER A 413 -1.40 -7.17 -17.07
C SER A 413 -2.61 -6.74 -16.24
N ASN A 414 -3.53 -5.97 -16.84
CA ASN A 414 -4.83 -5.65 -16.24
C ASN A 414 -5.79 -6.84 -16.23
N VAL A 415 -5.50 -7.87 -17.03
CA VAL A 415 -6.25 -9.14 -17.07
C VAL A 415 -5.38 -10.24 -16.51
N ASP A 416 -5.90 -11.01 -15.53
CA ASP A 416 -5.21 -12.20 -14.99
C ASP A 416 -4.79 -13.12 -16.13
N PHE A 417 -3.50 -13.44 -16.16
CA PHE A 417 -2.90 -14.30 -17.18
C PHE A 417 -3.56 -15.67 -17.29
N LYS A 418 -4.39 -16.10 -16.33
CA LYS A 418 -5.22 -17.30 -16.45
C LYS A 418 -6.36 -17.16 -17.47
N PHE A 419 -6.90 -15.95 -17.65
CA PHE A 419 -8.04 -15.68 -18.53
C PHE A 419 -7.63 -15.13 -19.89
N VAL A 420 -6.35 -14.86 -20.09
CA VAL A 420 -5.79 -14.47 -21.40
C VAL A 420 -5.61 -15.71 -22.28
N LYS A 421 -6.00 -15.64 -23.56
CA LYS A 421 -5.72 -16.70 -24.55
C LYS A 421 -4.20 -16.93 -24.66
N ASN A 422 -3.74 -18.17 -24.51
CA ASN A 422 -2.32 -18.58 -24.35
C ASN A 422 -1.64 -18.11 -23.05
N GLY A 423 -2.41 -17.52 -22.14
CA GLY A 423 -2.03 -17.05 -20.82
C GLY A 423 -0.74 -16.23 -20.76
N SER A 424 0.05 -16.42 -19.71
CA SER A 424 1.33 -15.72 -19.55
C SER A 424 2.32 -16.06 -20.67
N LYS A 425 2.25 -17.27 -21.26
CA LYS A 425 3.15 -17.67 -22.36
C LYS A 425 2.96 -16.81 -23.60
N GLY A 426 1.70 -16.52 -23.97
CA GLY A 426 1.39 -15.63 -25.09
C GLY A 426 1.93 -14.23 -24.86
N LYS A 427 1.74 -13.69 -23.64
CA LYS A 427 2.25 -12.35 -23.31
C LYS A 427 3.77 -12.27 -23.32
N ILE A 428 4.43 -13.26 -22.73
CA ILE A 428 5.90 -13.39 -22.75
C ILE A 428 6.40 -13.43 -24.20
N SER A 429 5.76 -14.21 -25.08
CA SER A 429 6.15 -14.28 -26.49
C SER A 429 5.97 -12.94 -27.23
N SER A 430 4.99 -12.12 -26.87
CA SER A 430 4.81 -10.79 -27.47
C SER A 430 5.89 -9.82 -27.03
N ILE A 431 6.20 -9.80 -25.72
CA ILE A 431 7.31 -8.99 -25.17
C ILE A 431 8.63 -9.42 -25.81
N ASP A 432 8.87 -10.72 -25.90
CA ASP A 432 10.06 -11.33 -26.52
C ASP A 432 10.27 -10.81 -27.95
N LYS A 433 9.23 -10.86 -28.80
CA LYS A 433 9.27 -10.32 -30.16
C LYS A 433 9.68 -8.84 -30.19
N LYS A 434 9.10 -8.01 -29.32
CA LYS A 434 9.39 -6.57 -29.27
C LYS A 434 10.79 -6.26 -28.75
N LEU A 435 11.29 -7.01 -27.77
CA LEU A 435 12.66 -6.89 -27.30
C LEU A 435 13.66 -7.32 -28.38
N ILE A 436 13.34 -8.35 -29.18
CA ILE A 436 14.13 -8.73 -30.35
C ILE A 436 14.14 -7.62 -31.43
N GLU A 437 13.03 -6.91 -31.63
CA GLU A 437 12.97 -5.76 -32.52
C GLU A 437 13.83 -4.60 -32.02
N LEU A 438 13.76 -4.27 -30.73
CA LEU A 438 14.63 -3.27 -30.12
C LEU A 438 16.12 -3.64 -30.24
N LYS A 439 16.46 -4.92 -30.06
CA LYS A 439 17.82 -5.44 -30.29
C LYS A 439 18.31 -5.19 -31.72
N LYS A 440 17.40 -5.08 -32.69
CA LYS A 440 17.68 -4.71 -34.09
C LYS A 440 17.56 -3.20 -34.35
N ASN A 441 17.55 -2.38 -33.31
CA ASN A 441 17.36 -0.93 -33.36
C ASN A 441 16.04 -0.49 -34.03
N LYS A 442 15.01 -1.33 -34.02
CA LYS A 442 13.67 -0.95 -34.50
C LYS A 442 12.86 -0.38 -33.34
N LEU A 443 12.56 0.90 -33.40
CA LEU A 443 11.75 1.58 -32.39
C LEU A 443 10.31 1.03 -32.40
N VAL A 444 9.77 0.81 -31.20
CA VAL A 444 8.39 0.36 -31.02
C VAL A 444 7.46 1.56 -31.09
N LYS A 445 6.56 1.58 -32.08
CA LYS A 445 5.56 2.65 -32.21
C LYS A 445 4.55 2.55 -31.06
N ILE A 446 4.39 3.65 -30.32
CA ILE A 446 3.33 3.78 -29.33
C ILE A 446 2.03 4.07 -30.09
N LEU A 447 1.13 3.10 -30.15
CA LEU A 447 -0.24 3.36 -30.62
C LEU A 447 -0.96 4.12 -29.52
N GLN A 448 -1.08 5.45 -29.66
CA GLN A 448 -1.96 6.23 -28.78
C GLN A 448 -3.40 5.78 -29.05
N SER A 449 -4.00 5.03 -28.13
CA SER A 449 -5.44 4.82 -28.18
C SER A 449 -6.10 6.18 -27.96
N LYS A 450 -6.89 6.64 -28.94
CA LYS A 450 -7.82 7.75 -28.81
C LYS A 450 -8.92 7.37 -27.83
N THR A 451 -8.56 7.22 -26.57
CA THR A 451 -9.51 6.93 -25.49
C THR A 451 -10.12 8.27 -25.13
N ALA A 452 -11.43 8.42 -25.32
CA ALA A 452 -12.16 9.62 -24.93
C ALA A 452 -11.78 9.97 -23.48
N GLN A 453 -11.30 11.19 -23.26
CA GLN A 453 -11.10 11.72 -21.91
C GLN A 453 -12.46 11.64 -21.21
N LYS A 454 -12.62 10.68 -20.29
CA LYS A 454 -13.72 10.76 -19.32
C LYS A 454 -13.55 12.11 -18.62
N LYS A 455 -14.59 12.95 -18.60
CA LYS A 455 -14.59 14.18 -17.80
C LYS A 455 -14.25 13.81 -16.36
N ARG A 456 -13.02 14.13 -15.94
CA ARG A 456 -12.55 13.88 -14.58
C ARG A 456 -12.98 15.04 -13.71
N LEU A 457 -13.60 14.73 -12.58
CA LEU A 457 -14.27 15.71 -11.73
C LEU A 457 -13.28 16.72 -11.09
N LEU A 458 -12.01 16.33 -10.89
CA LEU A 458 -10.95 17.16 -10.30
C LEU A 458 -9.56 16.75 -10.81
N GLU A 459 -8.80 17.70 -11.36
CA GLU A 459 -7.38 17.55 -11.70
C GLU A 459 -6.52 18.10 -10.55
N ARG A 460 -5.74 17.25 -9.89
CA ARG A 460 -4.76 17.71 -8.89
C ARG A 460 -3.46 16.95 -9.03
N THR A 461 -2.49 17.63 -9.61
CA THR A 461 -1.10 17.20 -9.75
C THR A 461 -0.27 17.82 -8.63
N GLU A 462 0.38 16.98 -7.83
CA GLU A 462 1.37 17.38 -6.84
C GLU A 462 2.72 16.77 -7.21
N VAL A 463 3.76 17.57 -7.07
CA VAL A 463 5.14 17.15 -7.31
C VAL A 463 5.97 17.60 -6.13
N LYS A 464 6.68 16.67 -5.48
CA LYS A 464 7.51 16.92 -4.28
C LYS A 464 8.89 16.31 -4.47
N PHE A 465 9.89 16.92 -3.83
CA PHE A 465 11.24 16.37 -3.76
C PHE A 465 11.58 16.05 -2.30
N ASP A 466 12.16 14.88 -2.07
CA ASP A 466 12.69 14.46 -0.78
C ASP A 466 14.18 14.13 -0.95
N ASN A 467 15.01 14.96 -0.36
CA ASN A 467 16.46 14.81 -0.35
C ASN A 467 16.98 14.33 1.02
N SER A 468 16.10 13.91 1.92
CA SER A 468 16.41 13.55 3.31
C SER A 468 16.20 12.07 3.63
N SER A 469 15.42 11.35 2.82
CA SER A 469 15.09 9.94 3.07
C SER A 469 16.17 8.96 2.66
N SER A 470 17.01 9.30 1.68
CA SER A 470 18.09 8.45 1.18
C SER A 470 19.41 9.20 1.22
N ALA A 471 20.47 8.51 1.63
CA ALA A 471 21.84 9.01 1.51
C ALA A 471 22.29 9.11 0.04
N THR A 472 21.62 8.38 -0.85
CA THR A 472 22.10 8.07 -2.20
C THR A 472 21.35 8.79 -3.31
N TYR A 473 20.05 9.06 -3.11
CA TYR A 473 19.16 9.58 -4.14
C TYR A 473 18.43 10.84 -3.70
N THR A 474 18.09 11.68 -4.68
CA THR A 474 17.00 12.64 -4.56
C THR A 474 15.72 11.96 -5.02
N VAL A 475 14.70 11.88 -4.16
CA VAL A 475 13.44 11.22 -4.48
C VAL A 475 12.44 12.24 -4.99
N LEU A 476 11.99 12.10 -6.22
CA LEU A 476 10.89 12.86 -6.81
C LEU A 476 9.60 12.07 -6.63
N GLU A 477 8.61 12.64 -5.97
CA GLU A 477 7.28 12.05 -5.78
C GLU A 477 6.25 12.83 -6.61
N VAL A 478 5.50 12.12 -7.47
CA VAL A 478 4.48 12.68 -8.35
C VAL A 478 3.13 12.04 -8.05
N THR A 479 2.17 12.84 -7.63
CA THR A 479 0.78 12.41 -7.43
C THR A 479 -0.11 13.08 -8.45
N THR A 480 -0.71 12.32 -9.36
CA THR A 480 -1.55 12.88 -10.44
C THR A 480 -2.59 11.85 -10.91
N ASN A 481 -3.54 12.27 -11.74
CA ASN A 481 -4.47 11.33 -12.36
C ASN A 481 -3.73 10.37 -13.28
N ASP A 482 -4.03 9.08 -13.19
CA ASP A 482 -3.46 8.07 -14.07
C ASP A 482 -3.88 8.32 -15.51
N ARG A 483 -2.99 8.11 -16.48
CA ARG A 483 -3.31 8.21 -17.90
C ARG A 483 -2.33 7.38 -18.73
N PRO A 484 -2.73 6.98 -19.95
CA PRO A 484 -1.82 6.33 -20.87
C PRO A 484 -0.51 7.12 -21.03
N ALA A 485 0.60 6.39 -21.09
CA ALA A 485 1.96 6.93 -21.26
C ALA A 485 2.47 7.89 -20.17
N LEU A 486 1.82 7.98 -19.00
CA LEU A 486 2.26 8.90 -17.94
C LEU A 486 3.72 8.69 -17.51
N LEU A 487 4.12 7.44 -17.25
CA LEU A 487 5.50 7.09 -16.94
C LEU A 487 6.47 7.51 -18.04
N TYR A 488 6.10 7.31 -19.31
CA TYR A 488 6.92 7.70 -20.46
C TYR A 488 7.14 9.22 -20.48
N ASP A 489 6.08 10.01 -20.29
CA ASP A 489 6.18 11.47 -20.33
C ASP A 489 7.03 12.04 -19.19
N ILE A 490 6.83 11.56 -17.96
CA ILE A 490 7.65 11.99 -16.82
C ILE A 490 9.12 11.61 -17.06
N SER A 491 9.37 10.37 -17.51
CA SER A 491 10.73 9.91 -17.79
C SER A 491 11.40 10.72 -18.91
N ARG A 492 10.66 11.14 -19.93
CA ARG A 492 11.17 12.00 -21.00
C ARG A 492 11.57 13.38 -20.49
N ILE A 493 10.77 13.99 -19.61
CA ILE A 493 11.12 15.28 -18.97
C ILE A 493 12.42 15.14 -18.18
N LEU A 494 12.55 14.08 -17.37
CA LEU A 494 13.73 13.84 -16.55
C LEU A 494 14.99 13.64 -17.40
N LEU A 495 14.90 12.85 -18.47
CA LEU A 495 16.00 12.64 -19.40
C LEU A 495 16.41 13.91 -20.14
N ASN A 496 15.45 14.74 -20.56
CA ASN A 496 15.73 16.04 -21.20
C ASN A 496 16.48 17.00 -20.26
N LYS A 497 16.33 16.83 -18.93
CA LYS A 497 17.08 17.55 -17.90
C LYS A 497 18.39 16.86 -17.50
N ARG A 498 18.81 15.83 -18.24
CA ARG A 498 20.01 15.03 -17.98
C ARG A 498 20.03 14.42 -16.58
N LEU A 499 18.85 14.09 -16.05
CA LEU A 499 18.72 13.36 -14.80
C LEU A 499 18.72 11.87 -15.06
N VAL A 500 19.47 11.14 -14.24
CA VAL A 500 19.56 9.69 -14.30
C VAL A 500 18.51 9.11 -13.37
N ILE A 501 17.61 8.30 -13.92
CA ILE A 501 16.65 7.52 -13.15
C ILE A 501 17.35 6.23 -12.73
N SER A 502 17.60 6.04 -11.43
CA SER A 502 18.19 4.79 -10.91
C SER A 502 17.12 3.80 -10.45
N MET A 503 15.98 4.32 -9.99
CA MET A 503 14.83 3.50 -9.61
C MET A 503 13.54 4.28 -9.85
N ALA A 504 12.49 3.60 -10.27
CA ALA A 504 11.14 4.12 -10.28
C ALA A 504 10.18 3.13 -9.61
N LYS A 505 9.29 3.62 -8.74
CA LYS A 505 8.17 2.85 -8.20
C LYS A 505 6.88 3.52 -8.63
N ILE A 506 6.00 2.74 -9.25
CA ILE A 506 4.77 3.22 -9.85
C ILE A 506 3.61 2.61 -9.07
N SER A 507 2.78 3.47 -8.49
CA SER A 507 1.69 3.03 -7.61
C SER A 507 0.37 3.60 -8.09
N THR A 508 -0.31 2.85 -8.95
CA THR A 508 -1.67 3.20 -9.38
C THR A 508 -2.69 2.73 -8.35
N ASN A 509 -3.51 3.67 -7.87
CA ASN A 509 -4.62 3.46 -6.96
C ASN A 509 -5.87 4.08 -7.58
N GLY A 510 -6.77 3.25 -8.14
CA GLY A 510 -7.95 3.75 -8.85
C GLY A 510 -7.58 4.62 -10.07
N ASP A 511 -8.10 5.85 -10.11
CA ASP A 511 -7.86 6.82 -11.21
C ASP A 511 -6.60 7.69 -11.00
N PHE A 512 -5.76 7.40 -10.01
CA PHE A 512 -4.60 8.20 -9.64
C PHE A 512 -3.35 7.35 -9.50
N VAL A 513 -2.19 7.98 -9.72
CA VAL A 513 -0.89 7.41 -9.45
C VAL A 513 -0.17 8.20 -8.37
N GLU A 514 0.62 7.47 -7.59
CA GLU A 514 1.62 8.01 -6.66
C GLU A 514 2.97 7.40 -7.03
N ASP A 515 3.65 8.04 -7.96
CA ASP A 515 4.91 7.55 -8.52
C ASP A 515 6.09 8.17 -7.77
N SER A 516 7.13 7.38 -7.54
CA SER A 516 8.40 7.87 -7.03
C SER A 516 9.55 7.54 -7.97
N PHE A 517 10.41 8.52 -8.21
CA PHE A 517 11.61 8.40 -9.03
C PHE A 517 12.83 8.73 -8.18
N HIS A 518 13.79 7.83 -8.12
CA HIS A 518 15.05 8.00 -7.40
C HIS A 518 16.10 8.48 -8.39
N LEU A 519 16.48 9.73 -8.23
CA LEU A 519 17.23 10.51 -9.22
C LEU A 519 18.64 10.81 -8.75
N ARG A 520 19.54 10.87 -9.73
CA ARG A 520 20.87 11.45 -9.64
C ARG A 520 21.10 12.44 -10.78
N ASN A 521 22.05 13.35 -10.60
CA ASN A 521 22.58 14.13 -11.71
C ASN A 521 23.52 13.28 -12.58
N GLU A 522 24.00 13.87 -13.68
CA GLU A 522 24.95 13.24 -14.62
C GLU A 522 26.29 12.82 -13.98
N PHE A 523 26.63 13.41 -12.83
CA PHE A 523 27.83 13.06 -12.04
C PHE A 523 27.57 11.99 -10.97
N GLY A 524 26.38 11.39 -10.95
CA GLY A 524 26.01 10.35 -9.98
C GLY A 524 25.72 10.86 -8.57
N MET A 525 25.57 12.17 -8.37
CA MET A 525 25.28 12.82 -7.09
C MET A 525 23.80 13.20 -6.95
N LYS A 526 23.39 13.52 -5.72
CA LYS A 526 22.06 14.07 -5.42
C LYS A 526 21.88 15.46 -6.02
N ILE A 527 20.62 15.83 -6.24
CA ILE A 527 20.21 17.13 -6.77
C ILE A 527 20.02 18.08 -5.58
N ASP A 528 21.09 18.71 -5.11
CA ASP A 528 21.03 19.57 -3.92
C ASP A 528 20.55 21.00 -4.24
N ASN A 529 20.58 21.41 -5.51
CA ASN A 529 20.18 22.75 -5.92
C ASN A 529 18.65 22.91 -5.90
N LYS A 530 18.15 23.64 -4.91
CA LYS A 530 16.71 23.94 -4.74
C LYS A 530 16.09 24.65 -5.95
N LYS A 531 16.83 25.49 -6.67
CA LYS A 531 16.32 26.21 -7.85
C LYS A 531 16.01 25.23 -8.98
N ILE A 532 16.93 24.29 -9.25
CA ILE A 532 16.73 23.24 -10.26
C ILE A 532 15.52 22.37 -9.91
N MET A 533 15.37 21.97 -8.65
CA MET A 533 14.21 21.19 -8.21
C MET A 533 12.89 21.96 -8.41
N LEU A 534 12.85 23.25 -8.08
CA LEU A 534 11.66 24.10 -8.27
C LEU A 534 11.31 24.31 -9.75
N GLU A 535 12.31 24.50 -10.61
CA GLU A 535 12.10 24.61 -12.07
C GLU A 535 11.55 23.31 -12.65
N LEU A 536 12.15 22.18 -12.29
CA LEU A 536 11.67 20.85 -12.69
C LEU A 536 10.26 20.57 -12.17
N GLN A 537 9.96 20.94 -10.93
CA GLN A 537 8.63 20.82 -10.34
C GLN A 537 7.58 21.56 -11.20
N LYS A 538 7.86 22.82 -11.57
CA LYS A 538 6.98 23.64 -12.41
C LYS A 538 6.80 23.03 -13.79
N GLU A 539 7.87 22.53 -14.41
CA GLU A 539 7.82 21.94 -15.75
C GLU A 539 7.00 20.64 -15.78
N ILE A 540 7.18 19.77 -14.78
CA ILE A 540 6.38 18.55 -14.65
C ILE A 540 4.90 18.91 -14.44
N ILE A 541 4.59 19.82 -13.51
CA ILE A 541 3.20 20.24 -13.25
C ILE A 541 2.57 20.81 -14.52
N ARG A 542 3.28 21.68 -15.24
CA ARG A 542 2.80 22.30 -16.47
C ARG A 542 2.52 21.24 -17.54
N THR A 543 3.47 20.35 -17.81
CA THR A 543 3.32 19.31 -18.85
C THR A 543 2.21 18.32 -18.53
N LEU A 544 2.02 17.99 -17.24
CA LEU A 544 0.96 17.07 -16.81
C LEU A 544 -0.43 17.71 -16.86
N LYS A 545 -0.55 19.03 -16.63
CA LYS A 545 -1.81 19.78 -16.74
C LYS A 545 -2.21 20.10 -18.17
N GLU A 546 -1.25 20.41 -19.04
CA GLU A 546 -1.52 20.78 -20.43
C GLU A 546 -2.01 19.61 -21.30
N GLY A 547 -1.99 18.37 -20.78
CA GLY A 547 -2.67 17.23 -21.39
C GLY A 547 -2.41 17.07 -22.89
N LEU A 548 -1.16 16.88 -23.30
CA LEU A 548 -0.72 16.53 -24.67
C LEU A 548 -1.68 16.93 -25.82
N ASN A 549 -1.88 18.23 -26.02
CA ASN A 549 -2.36 18.73 -27.31
C ASN A 549 -1.24 18.83 -28.37
N ASN A 550 0.04 18.64 -28.00
CA ASN A 550 1.17 18.84 -28.90
C ASN A 550 2.32 17.86 -28.64
N VAL A 551 2.27 16.64 -29.18
CA VAL A 551 3.49 15.89 -29.55
C VAL A 551 3.19 15.12 -30.83
N SER A 552 3.57 15.73 -31.95
CA SER A 552 3.66 15.15 -33.30
C SER A 552 5.00 14.46 -33.50
#